data_AF-A0A1V5ZKU3-F1
#
_entry.id   AF-A0A1V5ZKU3-F1
#
_cell.length_a   1.000
_cell.length_b   1.000
_cell.length_c   1.000
_cell.angle_alpha   90.00
_cell.angle_beta   90.00
_cell.angle_gamma   90.00
#
_symmetry.space_group_name_H-M   'P 1'
#
loop_
_entity.id
_entity.type
_entity.pdbx_description
1 polymer ?
#
loop_
_entity_poly.entity_id
_entity_poly.type
_entity_poly.pdbx_seq_one_letter_code
_entity_poly.pdbx_strand_id
1 'polypeptide(L)'
;MEKCESEVKDVEAKRFDNDEDFAVRDYIIYSAYRITRELDIKAIVCFTDNGYSSARLSSLAPKVPVITFTKSDETYRFLNMIRGVR
;
A
#
# COMPACT_ATOMS: atom_id res chain seq x y z
N MET A 1 -6.05 21.69 -22.58
CA MET A 1 -5.91 20.52 -21.69
C MET A 1 -5.46 21.05 -20.36
N GLU A 2 -6.35 21.02 -19.37
CA GLU A 2 -6.16 21.62 -18.06
C GLU A 2 -5.18 20.77 -17.24
N LYS A 3 -4.08 21.38 -16.78
CA LYS A 3 -3.07 20.73 -15.93
C LYS A 3 -3.69 20.47 -14.56
N CYS A 4 -4.08 19.23 -14.29
CA CYS A 4 -4.47 18.77 -12.96
C CYS A 4 -3.19 18.39 -12.18
N GLU A 5 -2.27 19.33 -11.98
CA GLU A 5 -1.17 19.15 -11.03
C GLU A 5 -1.75 19.47 -9.64
N SER A 6 -2.51 18.52 -9.08
CA SER A 6 -2.94 18.64 -7.68
C SER A 6 -1.70 18.55 -6.80
N GLU A 7 -1.44 19.57 -5.97
CA GLU A 7 -0.36 19.56 -5.00
C GLU A 7 -0.44 18.29 -4.14
N VAL A 8 0.45 17.34 -4.42
CA VAL A 8 0.54 16.08 -3.69
C VAL A 8 1.16 16.41 -2.35
N LYS A 9 0.34 16.74 -1.34
CA LYS A 9 0.82 16.87 0.03
C LYS A 9 1.52 15.58 0.42
N ASP A 10 2.80 15.65 0.73
CA ASP A 10 3.55 14.51 1.26
C ASP A 10 2.85 14.03 2.52
N VAL A 11 2.32 12.80 2.45
CA VAL A 11 1.89 12.12 3.67
C VAL A 11 3.18 11.59 4.26
N GLU A 12 3.59 12.16 5.38
CA GLU A 12 4.72 11.67 6.14
C GLU A 12 4.43 10.20 6.46
N ALA A 13 5.26 9.31 5.92
CA ALA A 13 5.18 7.89 6.21
C ALA A 13 5.53 7.73 7.69
N LYS A 14 4.54 7.70 8.57
CA LYS A 14 4.75 7.27 9.95
C LYS A 14 5.26 5.84 9.89
N ARG A 15 6.56 5.64 10.10
CA ARG A 15 7.13 4.32 10.36
C ARG A 15 6.40 3.80 11.59
N PHE A 16 5.60 2.75 11.42
CA PHE A 16 4.82 2.27 12.57
C PHE A 16 5.67 1.44 13.53
N ASP A 17 6.89 1.04 13.14
CA ASP A 17 7.90 0.44 14.02
C ASP A 17 9.30 1.01 13.71
N ASN A 18 10.10 1.25 14.75
CA ASN A 18 11.54 1.59 14.62
C ASN A 18 12.41 0.34 14.43
N ASP A 19 11.82 -0.73 13.89
CA ASP A 19 12.52 -1.96 13.60
C ASP A 19 13.21 -1.82 12.23
N GLU A 20 14.54 -1.77 12.25
CA GLU A 20 15.37 -1.63 11.04
C GLU A 20 15.10 -2.76 10.03
N ASP A 21 14.68 -3.94 10.50
CA ASP A 21 14.40 -5.10 9.64
C ASP A 21 13.22 -4.86 8.68
N PHE A 22 12.33 -3.91 9.02
CA PHE A 22 11.19 -3.54 8.19
C PHE A 22 11.39 -2.26 7.39
N ALA A 23 12.46 -1.49 7.66
CA ALA A 23 12.67 -0.18 7.05
C ALA A 23 12.69 -0.21 5.51
N VAL A 24 13.36 -1.21 4.93
CA VAL A 24 13.42 -1.36 3.47
C VAL A 24 12.06 -1.74 2.89
N ARG A 25 11.33 -2.65 3.56
CA ARG A 25 9.98 -3.08 3.13
C ARG A 25 9.01 -1.90 3.16
N ASP A 26 9.01 -1.15 4.25
CA ASP A 26 8.16 0.04 4.41
C ASP A 26 8.50 1.13 3.40
N TYR A 27 9.79 1.33 3.09
CA TYR A 27 10.20 2.27 2.06
C TYR A 27 9.67 1.88 0.66
N ILE A 28 9.74 0.60 0.31
CA ILE A 28 9.20 0.08 -0.95
C ILE A 28 7.67 0.25 -0.99
N ILE A 29 6.97 -0.09 0.10
CA ILE A 29 5.51 0.04 0.20
C ILE A 29 5.09 1.50 0.06
N TYR A 30 5.77 2.41 0.76
CA TYR A 30 5.49 3.84 0.65
C TYR A 30 5.74 4.37 -0.76
N SER A 31 6.84 3.96 -1.38
CA SER A 31 7.16 4.37 -2.75
C SER A 31 6.10 3.89 -3.75
N ALA A 32 5.63 2.64 -3.62
CA ALA A 32 4.54 2.12 -4.44
C ALA A 32 3.26 2.95 -4.29
N TYR A 33 2.89 3.31 -3.05
CA TYR A 33 1.77 4.22 -2.79
C TYR A 33 1.99 5.61 -3.42
N ARG A 34 3.18 6.21 -3.24
CA ARG A 34 3.50 7.55 -3.75
C ARG A 34 3.37 7.62 -5.27
N ILE A 35 3.85 6.59 -5.98
CA ILE A 35 3.74 6.48 -7.44
C ILE A 35 2.27 6.54 -7.89
N THR A 36 1.32 5.98 -7.12
CA THR A 36 -0.11 6.06 -7.48
C THR A 36 -0.70 7.48 -7.40
N ARG A 37 0.00 8.41 -6.76
CA ARG A 37 -0.38 9.83 -6.69
C ARG A 37 0.28 10.67 -7.80
N GLU A 38 1.40 10.19 -8.33
CA GLU A 38 2.20 10.87 -9.36
C GLU A 38 1.79 10.44 -10.78
N LEU A 39 1.38 9.18 -10.94
CA LEU A 39 1.03 8.58 -12.23
C LEU A 39 -0.43 8.07 -12.24
N ASP A 40 -1.01 7.92 -13.43
CA ASP A 40 -2.36 7.37 -13.62
C ASP A 40 -2.39 5.83 -13.48
N ILE A 41 -2.08 5.34 -12.27
CA ILE A 41 -2.12 3.92 -11.91
C ILE A 41 -3.57 3.49 -11.66
N LYS A 42 -3.95 2.31 -12.14
CA LYS A 42 -5.31 1.76 -11.96
C LYS A 42 -5.45 0.80 -10.78
N ALA A 43 -4.37 0.17 -10.33
CA ALA A 43 -4.35 -0.75 -9.20
C ALA A 43 -2.92 -0.98 -8.70
N ILE A 44 -2.79 -1.42 -7.45
CA ILE A 44 -1.55 -1.98 -6.89
C ILE A 44 -1.73 -3.50 -6.77
N VAL A 45 -0.74 -4.28 -7.21
CA VAL A 45 -0.71 -5.74 -7.02
C VAL A 45 0.29 -6.10 -5.94
N CYS A 46 -0.13 -6.87 -4.93
CA CYS A 46 0.69 -7.19 -3.75
C CYS A 46 0.68 -8.68 -3.41
N PHE A 47 1.85 -9.32 -3.48
CA PHE A 47 2.05 -10.69 -2.98
C PHE A 47 2.49 -10.63 -1.51
N THR A 48 1.86 -11.43 -0.66
CA THR A 48 2.17 -11.43 0.78
C THR A 48 1.93 -12.79 1.44
N ASP A 49 2.85 -13.21 2.31
CA ASP A 49 2.72 -14.45 3.06
C ASP A 49 1.93 -14.28 4.36
N ASN A 50 2.05 -13.12 5.02
CA ASN A 50 1.44 -12.85 6.33
C ASN A 50 0.52 -11.62 6.36
N GLY A 51 0.37 -10.92 5.24
CA GLY A 51 -0.52 -9.76 5.11
C GLY A 51 0.10 -8.41 5.48
N TYR A 52 1.37 -8.36 5.94
CA TYR A 52 2.02 -7.13 6.37
C TYR A 52 1.99 -6.04 5.29
N SER A 53 2.45 -6.35 4.09
CA SER A 53 2.54 -5.38 2.99
C SER A 53 1.19 -4.82 2.58
N SER A 54 0.15 -5.66 2.54
CA SER A 54 -1.20 -5.27 2.15
C SER A 54 -1.89 -4.45 3.25
N ALA A 55 -1.69 -4.81 4.52
CA ALA A 55 -2.14 -4.01 5.66
C ALA A 55 -1.49 -2.62 5.67
N ARG A 56 -0.17 -2.57 5.41
CA ARG A 56 0.60 -1.34 5.28
C ARG A 56 0.11 -0.46 4.14
N LEU A 57 -0.06 -1.03 2.95
CA LEU A 57 -0.63 -0.30 1.81
C LEU A 57 -2.00 0.27 2.16
N SER A 58 -2.88 -0.53 2.77
CA SER A 58 -4.21 -0.08 3.21
C SER A 58 -4.14 1.11 4.18
N SER A 59 -3.19 1.09 5.13
CA SER A 59 -3.01 2.17 6.11
C SER A 59 -2.65 3.51 5.48
N LEU A 60 -2.00 3.50 4.31
CA LEU A 60 -1.70 4.71 3.52
C LEU A 60 -2.92 5.21 2.73
N ALA A 61 -4.03 4.48 2.76
CA ALA A 61 -5.29 4.82 2.10
C ALA A 61 -5.15 5.15 0.59
N PRO A 62 -4.60 4.23 -0.24
CA PRO A 62 -4.55 4.39 -1.69
C PRO A 62 -5.94 4.62 -2.26
N LYS A 63 -6.04 5.53 -3.24
CA LYS A 63 -7.29 5.80 -3.98
C LYS A 63 -7.59 4.71 -5.03
N VAL A 64 -6.61 3.88 -5.32
CA VAL A 64 -6.68 2.75 -6.25
C VAL A 64 -6.86 1.45 -5.45
N PRO A 65 -7.50 0.42 -6.01
CA PRO A 65 -7.62 -0.88 -5.36
C PRO A 65 -6.24 -1.53 -5.15
N VAL A 66 -6.06 -2.19 -4.00
CA VAL A 66 -4.93 -3.08 -3.72
C VAL A 66 -5.40 -4.52 -3.93
N ILE A 67 -4.91 -5.18 -4.99
CA ILE A 67 -5.21 -6.57 -5.31
C ILE A 67 -4.13 -7.44 -4.68
N THR A 68 -4.52 -8.34 -3.79
CA THR A 68 -3.57 -9.12 -2.99
C THR A 68 -3.61 -10.61 -3.30
N PHE A 69 -2.43 -11.22 -3.29
CA PHE A 69 -2.26 -12.66 -3.47
C PHE A 69 -1.50 -13.23 -2.29
N THR A 70 -2.01 -14.33 -1.75
CA THR A 70 -1.38 -15.07 -0.66
C THR A 70 -1.60 -16.56 -0.86
N LYS A 71 -0.69 -17.38 -0.34
CA LYS A 71 -0.82 -18.85 -0.32
C LYS A 71 -1.52 -19.35 0.95
N SER A 72 -1.77 -18.49 1.93
CA SER A 72 -2.35 -18.84 3.21
C SER A 72 -3.83 -18.46 3.28
N ASP A 73 -4.70 -19.44 3.52
CA ASP A 73 -6.14 -19.22 3.71
C ASP A 73 -6.43 -18.38 4.97
N GLU A 74 -5.59 -18.50 5.99
CA GLU A 74 -5.65 -17.65 7.19
C GLU A 74 -5.38 -16.19 6.82
N THR A 75 -4.29 -15.95 6.10
CA THR A 75 -3.92 -14.60 5.64
C THR A 75 -4.97 -14.05 4.69
N TYR A 76 -5.52 -14.86 3.78
CA TYR A 76 -6.60 -14.46 2.90
C TYR A 76 -7.83 -13.97 3.68
N ARG A 77 -8.26 -14.71 4.72
CA ARG A 77 -9.36 -14.29 5.59
C ARG A 77 -9.04 -13.01 6.36
N PHE A 78 -7.81 -12.87 6.85
CA PHE A 78 -7.35 -11.64 7.49
C PHE A 78 -7.43 -10.43 6.55
N LEU A 79 -6.96 -10.58 5.30
CA LEU A 79 -6.93 -9.51 4.30
C LEU A 79 -8.34 -9.02 3.92
N ASN A 80 -9.36 -9.89 3.98
CA ASN A 80 -10.76 -9.49 3.75
C ASN A 80 -11.31 -8.53 4.82
N MET A 81 -10.67 -8.44 6.00
CA MET A 81 -11.04 -7.46 7.02
C MET A 81 -10.37 -6.09 6.80
N ILE A 82 -9.41 -6.00 5.88
CA ILE A 82 -8.61 -4.80 5.66
C ILE A 82 -9.24 -3.90 4.60
N ARG A 83 -9.43 -2.62 4.95
CA ARG A 83 -10.06 -1.62 4.09
C ARG A 83 -9.30 -1.45 2.76
N GLY A 84 -10.00 -1.55 1.63
CA GLY A 84 -9.42 -1.24 0.32
C GLY A 84 -8.50 -2.33 -0.25
N VAL A 85 -8.34 -3.45 0.45
CA VAL A 85 -7.68 -4.66 -0.06
C VAL A 85 -8.75 -5.57 -0.67
N ARG A 86 -8.42 -6.20 -1.80
CA ARG A 86 -9.27 -7.15 -2.54
C ARG A 86 -8.50 -8.37 -2.97
#